data_AF-A0A9D9YGA9-F1
#
_entry.id   AF-A0A9D9YGA9-F1
#
_cell.length_a   1.000
_cell.length_b   1.000
_cell.length_c   1.000
_cell.angle_alpha   90.00
_cell.angle_beta   90.00
_cell.angle_gamma   90.00
#
_symmetry.space_group_name_H-M   'P 1'
#
loop_
_entity.id
_entity.type
_entity.pdbx_description
1 polymer ?
#
loop_
_entity_poly.entity_id
_entity_poly.type
_entity_poly.pdbx_seq_one_letter_code
_entity_poly.pdbx_strand_id
1 'polypeptide(L)' 'MFIFLQALSGCALLPSSEFSSNDTHEYLHSRNGQNLVINQPLTDSNISDFYQLPNQTKPAKISIKPPVIPTEG' A
#
# COMPACT_ATOMS: atom_id res chain seq x y z
N MET A 1 24.91 -36.38 -34.14
CA MET A 1 23.77 -37.04 -33.45
C MET A 1 24.30 -37.37 -32.05
N PHE A 2 24.07 -36.57 -31.02
CA PHE A 2 22.80 -36.40 -30.30
C PHE A 2 22.70 -34.96 -29.75
N ILE A 3 21.77 -34.18 -30.28
CA ILE A 3 21.32 -32.91 -29.68
C ILE A 3 19.93 -33.17 -29.14
N PHE A 4 19.80 -33.81 -27.97
CA PHE A 4 18.50 -34.01 -27.32
C PHE A 4 18.69 -34.25 -25.81
N LEU A 5 19.04 -33.21 -25.04
CA LEU A 5 18.73 -33.16 -23.60
C LEU A 5 18.92 -31.76 -23.00
N GLN A 6 18.36 -30.72 -23.62
CA GLN A 6 18.39 -29.34 -23.08
C GLN A 6 16.97 -28.76 -22.90
N ALA A 7 15.93 -29.59 -22.98
CA ALA A 7 14.54 -29.13 -23.09
C ALA A 7 13.65 -29.43 -21.86
N LEU A 8 14.22 -29.58 -20.65
CA LEU A 8 13.43 -29.77 -19.41
C LEU A 8 13.72 -28.76 -18.30
N SER A 9 14.54 -27.73 -18.56
CA SER A 9 14.88 -26.69 -17.59
C SER A 9 14.25 -25.33 -17.94
N GLY A 10 13.12 -25.33 -18.65
CA GLY A 10 12.49 -24.13 -19.21
C GLY A 10 11.31 -23.55 -18.42
N CYS A 11 10.82 -24.21 -17.36
CA CYS A 11 9.61 -23.78 -16.64
C CYS A 11 9.82 -23.38 -15.18
N ALA A 12 11.05 -23.46 -14.64
CA ALA A 12 11.31 -23.22 -13.22
C ALA A 12 11.59 -21.75 -12.85
N LEU A 13 11.56 -20.82 -13.81
CA LEU A 13 11.85 -19.41 -13.58
C LEU A 13 10.78 -18.52 -14.24
N LEU A 14 9.51 -18.82 -14.02
CA LEU A 14 8.49 -17.80 -14.15
C LEU A 14 8.59 -16.94 -12.89
N PRO A 15 9.01 -15.65 -12.97
CA PRO A 15 8.93 -14.78 -11.82
C PRO A 15 7.46 -14.76 -11.39
N SER A 16 7.18 -15.19 -10.17
CA SER A 16 5.92 -14.86 -9.52
C SER A 16 5.80 -13.34 -9.64
N SER A 17 4.77 -12.85 -10.32
CA SER A 17 4.46 -11.43 -10.36
C SER A 17 4.26 -10.99 -8.91
N GLU A 18 5.31 -10.47 -8.29
CA GLU A 18 5.24 -9.97 -6.93
C GLU A 18 4.27 -8.79 -6.98
N PHE A 19 3.31 -8.79 -6.06
CA PHE A 19 2.52 -7.60 -5.82
C PHE A 19 3.49 -6.55 -5.26
N SER A 20 4.04 -5.71 -6.13
CA SER A 20 4.81 -4.52 -5.77
C SER A 20 3.82 -3.37 -5.74
N SER A 21 3.64 -2.77 -4.57
CA SER A 21 3.09 -1.41 -4.51
C SER A 21 4.10 -0.50 -5.19
N ASN A 22 3.67 0.46 -6.00
CA ASN A 22 4.57 1.51 -6.51
C ASN A 22 5.40 2.03 -5.33
N ASP A 23 6.69 1.69 -5.31
CA ASP A 23 7.52 1.52 -4.09
C ASP A 23 7.91 2.82 -3.37
N THR A 24 7.16 3.90 -3.57
CA THR A 24 7.38 5.16 -2.88
C THR A 24 6.80 5.09 -1.47
N HIS A 25 7.56 4.49 -0.54
CA HIS A 25 7.30 4.50 0.90
C HIS A 25 7.35 5.92 1.52
N GLU A 26 7.46 6.97 0.70
CA GLU A 26 7.50 8.38 1.09
C GLU A 26 6.26 8.79 1.90
N TYR A 27 5.10 8.20 1.61
CA TYR A 27 3.89 8.43 2.41
C TYR A 27 4.02 7.96 3.87
N LEU A 28 4.90 6.99 4.17
CA LEU A 28 5.19 6.55 5.55
C LEU A 28 5.95 7.60 6.37
N HIS A 29 6.67 8.46 5.68
CA HIS A 29 7.42 9.56 6.28
C HIS A 29 6.58 10.84 6.39
N SER A 30 5.43 10.89 5.72
CA SER A 30 4.48 11.99 5.82
C SER A 30 3.97 12.11 7.26
N ARG A 31 3.88 13.36 7.73
CA ARG A 31 3.27 13.72 9.01
C ARG A 31 2.05 14.57 8.72
N ASN A 32 1.02 14.44 9.55
CA ASN A 32 -0.11 15.37 9.49
C ASN A 32 0.42 16.80 9.64
N GLY A 33 -0.08 17.71 8.80
CA GLY A 33 0.27 19.12 8.86
C GLY A 33 -0.13 19.77 10.19
N GLN A 34 0.31 21.01 10.41
CA GLN A 34 -0.11 21.77 11.58
C GLN A 34 -1.62 21.98 11.58
N ASN A 35 -2.21 22.06 12.76
CA ASN A 35 -3.62 22.41 12.90
C ASN A 35 -3.84 23.83 12.35
N LEU A 36 -4.96 24.02 11.63
CA LEU A 36 -5.34 25.31 11.09
C LEU A 36 -5.66 26.26 12.24
N VAL A 37 -4.89 27.35 12.35
CA VAL A 37 -5.18 28.44 13.28
C VAL A 37 -6.07 29.44 12.57
N ILE A 38 -7.31 29.55 13.03
CA ILE A 38 -8.27 30.51 12.49
C ILE A 38 -8.32 31.71 13.42
N ASN A 39 -7.92 32.87 12.90
CA ASN A 39 -7.97 34.11 13.65
C ASN A 39 -9.40 34.68 13.65
N GLN A 40 -9.79 35.30 14.77
CA GLN A 40 -11.08 35.99 14.86
C GLN A 40 -11.23 37.09 13.78
N PRO A 41 -12.43 37.34 13.24
CA PRO A 41 -13.74 36.78 13.64
C PRO A 41 -14.11 35.46 12.96
N LEU A 42 -13.19 34.86 12.19
CA LEU A 42 -13.45 33.62 11.48
C LEU A 42 -13.55 32.46 12.47
N THR A 43 -14.46 31.52 12.22
CA THR A 43 -14.67 30.32 13.02
C THR A 43 -14.39 29.07 12.18
N ASP A 44 -13.97 28.00 12.84
CA ASP A 44 -13.74 26.67 12.26
C ASP A 44 -15.02 25.93 11.90
N SER A 45 -16.17 26.47 12.30
CA SER A 45 -17.51 25.88 12.13
C SER A 45 -17.92 25.54 10.70
N ASN A 46 -17.19 26.00 9.67
CA ASN A 46 -17.47 25.69 8.26
C ASN A 46 -16.31 24.95 7.56
N ILE A 47 -15.30 24.50 8.32
CA ILE A 47 -14.25 23.65 7.77
C ILE A 47 -14.77 22.22 7.73
N SER A 48 -14.69 21.62 6.55
CA SER A 48 -15.02 20.21 6.38
C SER A 48 -14.05 19.32 7.18
N ASP A 49 -14.60 18.37 7.91
CA ASP A 49 -13.84 17.33 8.61
C ASP A 49 -13.02 16.44 7.65
N PHE A 50 -13.21 16.57 6.34
CA PHE A 50 -12.49 15.80 5.32
C PHE A 50 -10.96 15.84 5.46
N TYR A 51 -10.42 16.96 5.96
CA TYR A 51 -8.98 17.12 6.20
C TYR A 51 -8.55 16.82 7.64
N GLN A 52 -9.47 16.45 8.52
CA GLN A 52 -9.16 15.98 9.86
C GLN A 52 -8.69 14.52 9.79
N LEU A 53 -7.41 14.37 9.53
CA LEU A 53 -6.79 13.04 9.51
C LEU A 53 -6.72 12.48 10.94
N PRO A 54 -7.15 11.23 11.17
CA PRO A 54 -7.00 10.59 12.47
C PRO A 54 -5.52 10.40 12.82
N ASN A 55 -5.23 10.29 14.12
CA ASN A 55 -3.86 10.10 14.58
C ASN A 55 -3.33 8.71 14.16
N GLN A 56 -2.22 8.69 13.42
CA GLN A 56 -1.63 7.48 12.83
C GLN A 56 -0.66 6.85 13.86
N THR A 57 -1.19 6.04 14.78
CA THR A 57 -0.41 5.40 15.86
C THR A 57 0.05 3.98 15.54
N LYS A 58 -0.42 3.40 14.43
CA LYS A 58 -0.19 2.00 14.05
C LYS A 58 0.82 1.88 12.91
N PRO A 59 1.57 0.77 12.82
CA PRO A 59 2.44 0.54 11.67
C PRO A 59 1.61 0.42 10.39
N ALA A 60 1.98 1.16 9.35
CA ALA A 60 1.32 1.13 8.03
C ALA A 60 1.81 -0.04 7.14
N LYS A 61 2.25 -1.14 7.76
CA LYS A 61 2.62 -2.37 7.05
C LYS A 61 1.36 -3.20 6.80
N ILE A 62 0.91 -3.26 5.55
CA ILE A 62 -0.25 -4.07 5.14
C ILE A 62 0.16 -5.07 4.06
N SER A 63 -0.52 -6.23 4.04
CA SER A 63 -0.42 -7.16 2.91
C SER A 63 -1.30 -6.66 1.78
N ILE A 64 -0.74 -6.57 0.58
CA ILE A 64 -1.48 -6.25 -0.65
C ILE A 64 -1.81 -7.50 -1.48
N LYS A 65 -1.52 -8.69 -0.95
CA LYS A 65 -1.94 -9.95 -1.58
C LYS A 65 -3.47 -10.04 -1.57
N PRO A 66 -4.09 -10.60 -2.62
CA PRO A 66 -5.52 -10.87 -2.63
C PRO A 66 -5.96 -11.67 -1.39
N PRO A 67 -7.14 -11.39 -0.81
CA PRO A 67 -7.70 -12.20 0.27
C PRO A 67 -7.93 -13.64 -0.19
N VAL A 68 -7.70 -14.62 0.69
CA VAL A 68 -8.05 -16.02 0.43
C VAL A 68 -9.53 -16.24 0.73
N ILE A 69 -10.27 -16.79 -0.22
CA ILE A 69 -11.65 -17.22 0.01
C ILE A 69 -11.58 -18.58 0.72
N PRO A 70 -12.23 -18.75 1.90
CA PRO A 70 -12.31 -20.05 2.55
C PRO A 70 -13.00 -21.05 1.61
N THR A 71 -12.37 -22.19 1.36
CA THR A 71 -13.04 -23.31 0.68
C THR A 71 -13.96 -23.95 1.71
N GLU A 72 -15.27 -23.77 1.57
CA GLU A 72 -16.24 -24.54 2.36
C GLU A 72 -16.12 -26.01 1.95
N GLY A 73 -15.90 -26.87 2.95
CA GLY A 73 -15.75 -28.31 2.80
C GLY A 73 -17.08 -29.05 2.68
#